data_AF-A0A7Y2Z7H8-F1
#
_entry.id   AF-A0A7Y2Z7H8-F1
#
_cell.length_a   1.000
_cell.length_b   1.000
_cell.length_c   1.000
_cell.angle_alpha   90.00
_cell.angle_beta   90.00
_cell.angle_gamma   90.00
#
_symmetry.space_group_name_H-M   'P 1'
#
loop_
_entity.id
_entity.type
_entity.pdbx_description
1 polymer ?
#
loop_
_entity_poly.entity_id
_entity_poly.type
_entity_poly.pdbx_seq_one_letter_code
_entity_poly.pdbx_strand_id
1 'polypeptide(L)'
;MKIRSFINFIPVALMLALIMSGCAQQQGATTASQEAKPAVAEKKDPFVLKGPVVGRSNKAKTISITVGSGAAAKTMMVRFDDQTEGIEYAKKGEAAIIRWEQRGEDKFATVIKPKLAKLPEGVTEINVDELYQLLEDQVPMTLVDARPELRYNQGHLPTAVSIPVPKLKEKKAEVLPQDKDKLLVFYCGGYT
;
A
#
# COMPACT_ATOMS: atom_id res chain seq x y z
N MET A 1 -25.43 61.17 4.16
CA MET A 1 -24.04 61.64 4.36
C MET A 1 -23.82 61.82 5.85
N LYS A 2 -22.92 61.03 6.46
CA LYS A 2 -22.19 61.19 7.76
C LYS A 2 -22.96 61.83 8.96
N ILE A 3 -22.97 61.37 10.21
CA ILE A 3 -22.09 60.52 11.04
C ILE A 3 -22.54 60.75 12.53
N ARG A 4 -22.25 59.80 13.44
CA ARG A 4 -22.12 59.95 14.93
C ARG A 4 -23.41 60.22 15.73
N SER A 5 -23.60 59.77 16.97
CA SER A 5 -22.86 58.88 17.88
C SER A 5 -23.73 58.66 19.14
N PHE A 6 -23.33 57.66 19.94
CA PHE A 6 -23.30 57.67 21.41
C PHE A 6 -24.52 57.22 22.26
N ILE A 7 -24.20 56.16 23.03
CA ILE A 7 -24.39 55.98 24.49
C ILE A 7 -25.59 55.14 24.96
N ASN A 8 -25.21 53.90 25.34
CA ASN A 8 -25.64 53.07 26.47
C ASN A 8 -26.54 53.74 27.52
N PHE A 9 -27.62 53.05 27.91
CA PHE A 9 -27.95 52.85 29.33
C PHE A 9 -28.80 51.58 29.49
N ILE A 10 -28.28 50.68 30.31
CA ILE A 10 -28.84 49.42 30.82
C ILE A 10 -29.89 49.77 31.94
N PRO A 11 -30.47 48.86 32.75
CA PRO A 11 -30.95 47.45 32.62
C PRO A 11 -32.39 47.28 33.16
N VAL A 12 -32.83 46.02 33.30
CA VAL A 12 -33.52 45.44 34.49
C VAL A 12 -34.94 44.89 34.28
N ALA A 13 -35.00 43.57 34.46
CA ALA A 13 -35.98 42.79 35.22
C ALA A 13 -37.25 42.20 34.58
N LEU A 14 -37.47 40.98 35.05
CA LEU A 14 -38.72 40.37 35.49
C LEU A 14 -39.74 39.98 34.41
N MET A 15 -39.86 38.68 34.23
CA MET A 15 -41.09 37.86 34.40
C MET A 15 -40.92 36.61 33.55
N LEU A 16 -40.70 35.44 34.14
CA LEU A 16 -41.69 34.58 34.80
C LEU A 16 -42.76 34.04 33.82
N ALA A 17 -42.63 32.72 33.61
CA ALA A 17 -43.66 31.74 33.26
C ALA A 17 -44.18 31.67 31.81
N LEU A 18 -44.06 30.48 31.19
CA LEU A 18 -45.17 29.54 30.91
C LEU A 18 -44.80 28.54 29.79
N ILE A 19 -44.84 27.25 30.16
CA ILE A 19 -45.58 26.16 29.50
C ILE A 19 -45.17 25.69 28.08
N MET A 20 -44.65 24.46 28.08
CA MET A 20 -45.02 23.25 27.31
C MET A 20 -45.19 23.25 25.78
N SER A 21 -44.67 22.14 25.25
CA SER A 21 -45.07 21.43 24.03
C SER A 21 -44.57 21.98 22.70
N GLY A 22 -43.51 21.35 22.21
CA GLY A 22 -43.07 21.45 20.82
C GLY A 22 -41.91 20.50 20.53
N CYS A 23 -42.21 19.20 20.34
CA CYS A 23 -41.32 18.34 19.56
C CYS A 23 -41.28 18.88 18.13
N ALA A 24 -40.21 19.59 17.78
CA ALA A 24 -39.90 19.94 16.40
C ALA A 24 -38.46 19.51 16.13
N GLN A 25 -38.37 18.45 15.34
CA GLN A 25 -37.15 17.89 14.79
C GLN A 25 -36.49 18.95 13.90
N GLN A 26 -35.31 19.41 14.27
CA GLN A 26 -34.47 20.24 13.40
C GLN A 26 -33.07 19.65 13.33
N GLN A 27 -32.68 19.36 12.09
CA GLN A 27 -31.42 18.78 11.66
C GLN A 27 -30.25 19.55 12.27
N GLY A 28 -29.55 18.89 13.19
CA GLY A 28 -28.20 19.25 13.58
C GLY A 28 -27.23 18.72 12.53
N ALA A 29 -26.47 19.64 11.96
CA ALA A 29 -25.42 19.40 10.99
C ALA A 29 -24.53 18.22 11.41
N THR A 30 -24.46 17.23 10.53
CA THR A 30 -23.45 16.18 10.53
C THR A 30 -22.08 16.84 10.46
N THR A 31 -21.48 17.06 11.62
CA THR A 31 -20.03 17.09 11.73
C THR A 31 -19.61 15.64 11.55
N ALA A 32 -19.45 15.22 10.30
CA ALA A 32 -18.72 14.03 9.96
C ALA A 32 -17.27 14.32 10.33
N SER A 33 -16.95 14.16 11.62
CA SER A 33 -15.62 13.83 12.07
C SER A 33 -15.23 12.59 11.28
N GLN A 34 -14.46 12.81 10.22
CA GLN A 34 -13.69 11.77 9.57
C GLN A 34 -12.81 11.18 10.66
N GLU A 35 -13.28 10.08 11.25
CA GLU A 35 -12.44 9.13 11.94
C GLU A 35 -11.40 8.71 10.91
N ALA A 36 -10.23 9.32 11.02
CA ALA A 36 -9.01 8.84 10.40
C ALA A 36 -8.93 7.35 10.73
N LYS A 37 -9.08 6.50 9.70
CA LYS A 37 -8.80 5.07 9.81
C LYS A 37 -7.47 4.96 10.58
N PRO A 38 -7.44 4.33 11.76
CA PRO A 38 -6.19 4.19 12.47
C PRO A 38 -5.25 3.41 11.55
N ALA A 39 -4.07 3.98 11.31
CA ALA A 39 -2.96 3.28 10.70
C ALA A 39 -2.90 1.89 11.33
N VAL A 40 -3.14 0.85 10.53
CA VAL A 40 -3.15 -0.53 11.01
C VAL A 40 -1.76 -0.82 11.52
N ALA A 41 -1.56 -0.64 12.84
CA ALA A 41 -0.45 -1.20 13.56
C ALA A 41 -0.42 -2.68 13.20
N GLU A 42 0.68 -3.14 12.60
CA GLU A 42 0.86 -4.56 12.30
C GLU A 42 0.65 -5.33 13.61
N LYS A 43 -0.53 -5.94 13.77
CA LYS A 43 -0.72 -7.00 14.76
C LYS A 43 0.36 -8.02 14.44
N LYS A 44 1.36 -8.14 15.32
CA LYS A 44 2.41 -9.15 15.23
C LYS A 44 1.73 -10.51 15.38
N ASP A 45 1.31 -11.11 14.28
CA ASP A 45 0.90 -12.51 14.25
C ASP A 45 2.15 -13.32 14.65
N PRO A 46 2.16 -13.98 15.83
CA PRO A 46 3.35 -14.67 16.31
C PRO A 46 3.80 -15.78 15.35
N PHE A 47 2.89 -16.29 14.51
CA PHE A 47 3.14 -17.35 13.53
C PHE A 47 3.56 -16.83 12.15
N VAL A 48 3.89 -15.54 12.03
CA VAL A 48 4.34 -14.93 10.77
C VAL A 48 5.66 -14.19 10.97
N LEU A 49 6.69 -14.61 10.25
CA LEU A 49 7.96 -13.91 10.17
C LEU A 49 8.00 -13.06 8.90
N LYS A 50 8.38 -11.79 9.03
CA LYS A 50 8.49 -10.86 7.91
C LYS A 50 9.86 -10.21 7.89
N GLY A 51 10.53 -10.27 6.75
CA GLY A 51 11.78 -9.55 6.53
C GLY A 51 12.70 -10.24 5.54
N PRO A 52 13.95 -9.76 5.39
CA PRO A 52 14.89 -10.28 4.42
C PRO A 52 15.38 -11.68 4.81
N VAL A 53 15.39 -12.58 3.83
CA VAL A 53 15.98 -13.92 3.98
C VAL A 53 17.51 -13.77 3.98
N VAL A 54 18.11 -14.20 5.08
CA VAL A 54 19.57 -14.19 5.28
C VAL A 54 20.23 -15.36 4.54
N GLY A 55 19.55 -16.50 4.46
CA GLY A 55 20.02 -17.66 3.72
C GLY A 55 19.04 -18.83 3.76
N ARG A 56 19.16 -19.72 2.79
CA ARG A 56 18.42 -20.99 2.69
C ARG A 56 19.42 -22.13 2.48
N SER A 57 19.30 -23.19 3.27
CA SER A 57 20.06 -24.42 3.11
C SER A 57 19.14 -25.57 2.73
N ASN A 58 19.22 -26.01 1.48
CA ASN A 58 18.43 -27.17 1.01
C ASN A 58 18.88 -28.47 1.67
N LYS A 59 20.18 -28.61 1.98
CA LYS A 59 20.73 -29.80 2.65
C LYS A 59 20.25 -29.92 4.09
N ALA A 60 20.22 -28.80 4.83
CA ALA A 60 19.76 -28.78 6.22
C ALA A 60 18.24 -28.59 6.35
N LYS A 61 17.55 -28.32 5.23
CA LYS A 61 16.14 -27.92 5.17
C LYS A 61 15.81 -26.76 6.13
N THR A 62 16.60 -25.67 6.07
CA THR A 62 16.45 -24.48 6.92
C THR A 62 16.48 -23.17 6.14
N ILE A 63 15.77 -22.17 6.65
CA ILE A 63 15.73 -20.78 6.21
C ILE A 63 16.06 -19.89 7.41
N SER A 64 16.97 -18.94 7.22
CA SER A 64 17.25 -17.88 8.18
C SER A 64 16.64 -16.57 7.68
N ILE A 65 15.85 -15.90 8.51
CA ILE A 65 15.14 -14.66 8.19
C ILE A 65 15.37 -13.61 9.27
N THR A 66 15.62 -12.36 8.87
CA THR A 66 15.72 -11.25 9.83
C THR A 66 14.32 -10.71 10.10
N VAL A 67 13.93 -10.65 11.38
CA VAL A 67 12.61 -10.20 11.82
C VAL A 67 12.77 -8.96 12.70
N GLY A 68 11.94 -7.95 12.45
CA GLY A 68 12.02 -6.65 13.13
C GLY A 68 12.82 -5.62 12.33
N SER A 69 13.07 -4.47 12.95
CA SER A 69 13.77 -3.34 12.34
C SER A 69 14.73 -2.69 13.33
N GLY A 70 15.76 -2.03 12.80
CA GLY A 70 16.76 -1.33 13.61
C GLY A 70 17.48 -2.25 14.61
N ALA A 71 17.81 -1.72 15.79
CA ALA A 71 18.53 -2.43 16.85
C ALA A 71 17.77 -3.65 17.42
N ALA A 72 16.46 -3.76 17.17
CA ALA A 72 15.63 -4.87 17.64
C ALA A 72 15.54 -6.03 16.63
N ALA A 73 16.20 -5.92 15.47
CA ALA A 73 16.19 -6.96 14.45
C ALA A 73 16.89 -8.23 14.96
N LYS A 74 16.23 -9.39 14.78
CA LYS A 74 16.75 -10.70 15.17
C LYS A 74 16.72 -11.66 14.00
N THR A 75 17.78 -12.43 13.84
CA THR A 75 17.81 -13.54 12.87
C THR A 75 17.13 -14.76 13.48
N MET A 76 16.05 -15.19 12.86
CA MET A 76 15.26 -16.37 13.24
C MET A 76 15.53 -17.50 12.24
N MET A 77 15.64 -18.73 12.73
CA MET A 77 15.74 -19.93 11.90
C MET A 77 14.40 -20.66 11.85
N VAL A 78 14.00 -21.09 10.67
CA VAL A 78 12.79 -21.87 10.41
C VAL A 78 13.17 -23.05 9.52
N ARG A 79 12.67 -24.24 9.84
CA ARG A 79 12.81 -25.45 9.03
C ARG A 79 11.77 -25.45 7.92
N PHE A 80 12.03 -26.14 6.83
CA PHE A 80 11.04 -26.39 5.79
C PHE A 80 11.05 -27.87 5.42
N ASP A 81 10.03 -28.31 4.73
CA ASP A 81 9.96 -29.66 4.19
C ASP A 81 9.22 -29.65 2.85
N ASP A 82 8.88 -30.83 2.37
CA ASP A 82 8.29 -31.01 1.05
C ASP A 82 6.81 -30.57 1.03
N GLN A 83 6.22 -30.26 2.19
CA GLN A 83 4.89 -29.68 2.35
C GLN A 83 4.92 -28.14 2.42
N THR A 84 6.10 -27.52 2.51
CA THR A 84 6.23 -26.07 2.52
C THR A 84 5.94 -25.50 1.14
N GLU A 85 4.91 -24.67 1.03
CA GLU A 85 4.56 -23.95 -0.19
C GLU A 85 5.40 -22.69 -0.37
N GLY A 86 5.83 -22.40 -1.61
CA GLY A 86 6.51 -21.16 -1.96
C GLY A 86 7.99 -21.10 -1.57
N ILE A 87 8.66 -22.26 -1.44
CA ILE A 87 10.08 -22.34 -1.07
C ILE A 87 11.01 -21.57 -2.03
N GLU A 88 10.59 -21.41 -3.28
CA GLU A 88 11.23 -20.63 -4.32
C GLU A 88 11.38 -19.15 -3.96
N TYR A 89 10.51 -18.59 -3.10
CA TYR A 89 10.56 -17.20 -2.66
C TYR A 89 11.52 -16.97 -1.48
N ALA A 90 12.08 -18.04 -0.90
CA ALA A 90 13.10 -17.94 0.16
C ALA A 90 14.52 -17.71 -0.41
N LYS A 91 14.69 -16.69 -1.26
CA LYS A 91 15.98 -16.35 -1.86
C LYS A 91 16.74 -15.36 -0.98
N LYS A 92 18.05 -15.57 -0.85
CA LYS A 92 18.93 -14.71 -0.05
C LYS A 92 18.85 -13.26 -0.50
N GLY A 93 18.62 -12.35 0.43
CA GLY A 93 18.50 -10.90 0.20
C GLY A 93 17.09 -10.42 -0.11
N GLU A 94 16.18 -11.33 -0.48
CA GLU A 94 14.79 -10.98 -0.78
C GLU A 94 13.93 -10.96 0.48
N ALA A 95 12.97 -10.04 0.51
CA ALA A 95 12.03 -9.94 1.62
C ALA A 95 10.93 -11.00 1.44
N ALA A 96 10.71 -11.81 2.48
CA ALA A 96 9.68 -12.84 2.50
C ALA A 96 8.74 -12.66 3.69
N ILE A 97 7.53 -13.20 3.51
CA ILE A 97 6.54 -13.44 4.57
C ILE A 97 6.49 -14.96 4.73
N ILE A 98 6.95 -15.45 5.87
CA ILE A 98 6.96 -16.87 6.22
C ILE A 98 5.90 -17.11 7.28
N ARG A 99 4.83 -17.83 6.93
CA ARG A 99 3.95 -18.45 7.91
C ARG A 99 4.63 -19.72 8.42
N TRP A 100 4.62 -19.91 9.73
CA TRP A 100 5.24 -21.05 10.37
C TRP A 100 4.33 -21.65 11.44
N GLU A 101 4.58 -22.91 11.78
CA GLU A 101 3.95 -23.61 12.89
C GLU A 101 5.00 -24.29 13.76
N GLN A 102 4.65 -24.48 15.04
CA GLN A 102 5.53 -25.16 15.98
C GLN A 102 5.36 -26.68 15.81
N ARG A 103 6.44 -27.40 15.53
CA ARG A 103 6.46 -28.88 15.51
C ARG A 103 7.58 -29.37 16.42
N GLY A 104 7.21 -29.85 17.60
CA GLY A 104 8.18 -30.15 18.65
C GLY A 104 8.92 -28.88 19.09
N GLU A 105 10.24 -28.93 19.12
CA GLU A 105 11.09 -27.77 19.48
C GLU A 105 11.33 -26.82 18.30
N ASP A 106 11.06 -27.28 17.07
CA ASP A 106 11.39 -26.56 15.84
C ASP A 106 10.21 -25.77 15.27
N LYS A 107 10.54 -24.68 14.59
CA LYS A 107 9.60 -23.90 13.77
C LYS A 107 9.63 -24.43 12.35
N PHE A 108 8.49 -24.80 11.78
CA PHE A 108 8.37 -25.26 10.40
C PHE A 108 7.60 -24.26 9.55
N ALA A 109 8.15 -23.88 8.41
CA ALA A 109 7.52 -23.02 7.43
C ALA A 109 6.39 -23.79 6.74
N THR A 110 5.20 -23.21 6.70
CA THR A 110 4.05 -23.78 5.98
C THR A 110 3.87 -23.09 4.64
N VAL A 111 3.90 -21.75 4.63
CA VAL A 111 3.71 -20.94 3.42
C VAL A 111 4.72 -19.80 3.40
N ILE A 112 5.43 -19.65 2.29
CA ILE A 112 6.39 -18.58 2.05
C ILE A 112 5.88 -17.75 0.87
N LYS A 113 5.76 -16.45 1.07
CA LYS A 113 5.36 -15.50 0.02
C LYS A 113 6.38 -14.38 -0.10
N PRO A 114 6.61 -13.80 -1.28
CA PRO A 114 7.43 -12.61 -1.40
C PRO A 114 6.72 -11.45 -0.66
N LYS A 115 7.48 -10.68 0.11
CA LYS A 115 6.98 -9.45 0.72
C LYS A 115 7.05 -8.34 -0.32
N LEU A 116 6.02 -8.26 -1.15
CA LEU A 116 5.87 -7.16 -2.09
C LEU A 116 5.68 -5.84 -1.31
N ALA A 117 6.26 -4.76 -1.83
CA ALA A 117 5.99 -3.44 -1.30
C ALA A 117 4.50 -3.14 -1.44
N LYS A 118 3.88 -2.57 -0.41
CA LYS A 118 2.52 -2.03 -0.55
C LYS A 118 2.58 -0.90 -1.56
N LEU A 119 1.67 -0.92 -2.54
CA LEU A 119 1.52 0.19 -3.47
C LEU A 119 1.12 1.47 -2.70
N PRO A 120 1.59 2.65 -3.14
CA PRO A 120 1.21 3.91 -2.53
C PRO A 120 -0.29 4.17 -2.70
N GLU A 121 -0.86 5.02 -1.84
CA GLU A 121 -2.26 5.41 -1.97
C GLU A 121 -2.53 6.05 -3.33
N GLY A 122 -3.67 5.70 -3.94
CA GLY A 122 -4.06 6.18 -5.27
C GLY A 122 -3.47 5.38 -6.45
N VAL A 123 -2.69 4.32 -6.20
CA VAL A 123 -2.23 3.39 -7.24
C VAL A 123 -3.00 2.08 -7.15
N THR A 124 -3.57 1.66 -8.28
CA THR A 124 -4.30 0.40 -8.42
C THR A 124 -3.44 -0.62 -9.15
N GLU A 125 -3.46 -1.87 -8.67
CA GLU A 125 -2.88 -3.01 -9.38
C GLU A 125 -3.94 -3.62 -10.31
N ILE A 126 -3.53 -3.94 -11.53
CA ILE A 126 -4.33 -4.72 -12.48
C ILE A 126 -3.59 -6.00 -12.85
N ASN A 127 -4.32 -7.05 -13.20
CA ASN A 127 -3.72 -8.31 -13.62
C ASN A 127 -3.50 -8.37 -15.15
N VAL A 128 -2.93 -9.48 -15.62
CA VAL A 128 -2.61 -9.68 -17.04
C VAL A 128 -3.86 -9.70 -17.92
N ASP A 129 -4.93 -10.38 -17.48
CA ASP A 129 -6.17 -10.50 -18.24
C ASP A 129 -6.89 -9.14 -18.37
N GLU A 130 -6.86 -8.34 -17.30
CA GLU A 130 -7.40 -6.98 -17.29
C GLU A 130 -6.62 -6.06 -18.23
N LEU A 131 -5.29 -6.08 -18.19
CA LEU A 131 -4.46 -5.33 -19.13
C LEU A 131 -4.72 -5.76 -20.58
N TYR A 132 -4.85 -7.06 -20.81
CA TYR A 132 -5.18 -7.58 -22.13
C TYR A 132 -6.52 -7.02 -22.62
N GLN A 133 -7.54 -7.00 -21.77
CA GLN A 133 -8.83 -6.40 -22.14
C GLN A 133 -8.73 -4.90 -22.43
N LEU A 134 -7.98 -4.13 -21.64
CA LEU A 134 -7.79 -2.69 -21.91
C LEU A 134 -7.14 -2.45 -23.29
N LEU A 135 -6.25 -3.35 -23.73
CA LEU A 135 -5.62 -3.29 -25.04
C LEU A 135 -6.59 -3.67 -26.18
N GLU A 136 -7.35 -4.75 -26.01
CA GLU A 136 -8.38 -5.19 -26.98
C GLU A 136 -9.48 -4.14 -27.15
N ASP A 137 -9.96 -3.56 -26.05
CA ASP A 137 -10.97 -2.51 -26.02
C ASP A 137 -10.44 -1.14 -26.49
N GLN A 138 -9.13 -1.04 -26.78
CA GLN A 138 -8.45 0.18 -27.20
C GLN A 138 -8.68 1.36 -26.25
N VAL A 139 -8.72 1.08 -24.94
CA VAL A 139 -8.93 2.11 -23.92
C VAL A 139 -7.83 3.17 -24.02
N PRO A 140 -8.15 4.48 -24.11
CA PRO A 140 -7.16 5.52 -24.17
C PRO A 140 -6.24 5.52 -22.94
N MET A 141 -5.00 5.07 -23.11
CA MET A 141 -4.02 5.00 -22.03
C MET A 141 -2.60 5.29 -22.52
N THR A 142 -1.68 5.47 -21.57
CA THR A 142 -0.24 5.39 -21.83
C THR A 142 0.29 4.14 -21.17
N LEU A 143 0.62 3.14 -21.97
CA LEU A 143 1.29 1.93 -21.51
C LEU A 143 2.79 2.19 -21.39
N VAL A 144 3.37 1.97 -20.22
CA VAL A 144 4.75 2.32 -19.90
C VAL A 144 5.54 1.07 -19.50
N ASP A 145 6.63 0.81 -20.22
CA ASP A 145 7.63 -0.19 -19.83
C ASP A 145 8.69 0.45 -18.93
N ALA A 146 8.74 0.02 -17.66
CA ALA A 146 9.68 0.51 -16.66
C ALA A 146 11.03 -0.25 -16.64
N ARG A 147 11.21 -1.27 -17.49
CA ARG A 147 12.44 -2.09 -17.56
C ARG A 147 13.62 -1.30 -18.14
N PRO A 148 14.87 -1.79 -18.00
CA PRO A 148 16.01 -1.22 -18.71
C PRO A 148 15.75 -1.17 -20.22
N GLU A 149 16.23 -0.12 -20.87
CA GLU A 149 16.03 0.11 -22.32
C GLU A 149 16.48 -1.08 -23.18
N LEU A 150 17.56 -1.75 -22.79
CA LEU A 150 18.01 -2.98 -23.45
C LEU A 150 16.95 -4.09 -23.47
N ARG A 151 16.14 -4.23 -22.41
CA ARG A 151 15.05 -5.21 -22.32
C ARG A 151 13.85 -4.79 -23.17
N TYR A 152 13.52 -3.51 -23.17
CA TYR A 152 12.49 -2.96 -24.05
C TYR A 152 12.84 -3.23 -25.53
N ASN A 153 14.09 -2.97 -25.92
CA ASN A 153 14.58 -3.17 -27.29
C ASN A 153 14.62 -4.66 -27.71
N GLN A 154 14.74 -5.59 -26.75
CA GLN A 154 14.63 -7.04 -27.02
C GLN A 154 13.19 -7.47 -27.34
N GLY A 155 12.20 -6.73 -26.85
CA GLY A 155 10.78 -7.02 -27.04
C GLY A 155 9.95 -6.40 -25.91
N HIS A 156 8.83 -5.80 -26.30
CA HIS A 156 7.91 -5.09 -25.41
C HIS A 156 6.47 -5.23 -25.88
N LEU A 157 5.52 -4.93 -24.99
CA LEU A 157 4.09 -4.93 -25.34
C LEU A 157 3.80 -3.89 -26.44
N PRO A 158 2.94 -4.20 -27.42
CA PRO A 158 2.53 -3.24 -28.44
C PRO A 158 2.06 -1.93 -27.83
N THR A 159 2.35 -0.80 -28.49
CA THR A 159 2.02 0.57 -28.04
C THR A 159 2.73 1.07 -26.78
N ALA A 160 3.51 0.22 -26.09
CA ALA A 160 4.22 0.63 -24.89
C ALA A 160 5.35 1.63 -25.19
N VAL A 161 5.50 2.65 -24.35
CA VAL A 161 6.63 3.59 -24.37
C VAL A 161 7.68 3.19 -23.32
N SER A 162 8.96 3.33 -23.66
CA SER A 162 10.05 3.04 -22.72
C SER A 162 10.29 4.20 -21.77
N ILE A 163 10.04 3.98 -20.47
CA ILE A 163 10.41 4.90 -19.39
C ILE A 163 11.12 4.10 -18.29
N PRO A 164 12.42 3.78 -18.47
CA PRO A 164 13.17 3.04 -17.46
C PRO A 164 13.19 3.76 -16.11
N VAL A 165 13.18 2.99 -15.02
CA VAL A 165 13.22 3.56 -13.65
C VAL A 165 14.31 4.63 -13.44
N PRO A 166 15.57 4.46 -13.93
CA PRO A 166 16.57 5.52 -13.80
C PRO A 166 16.16 6.84 -14.46
N LYS A 167 15.59 6.77 -15.67
CA LYS A 167 15.09 7.92 -16.43
C LYS A 167 13.93 8.61 -15.70
N LEU A 168 13.01 7.83 -15.14
CA LEU A 168 11.90 8.37 -14.34
C LEU A 168 12.39 9.05 -13.06
N LYS A 169 13.41 8.51 -12.40
CA LYS A 169 14.00 9.12 -11.19
C LYS A 169 14.69 10.45 -11.50
N GLU A 170 15.40 10.53 -12.61
CA GLU A 170 16.11 11.72 -13.04
C GLU A 170 15.15 12.82 -13.50
N LYS A 171 14.24 12.49 -14.42
CA LYS A 171 13.39 13.46 -15.13
C LYS A 171 11.98 13.62 -14.56
N LYS A 172 11.58 12.77 -13.60
CA LYS A 172 10.30 12.85 -12.88
C LYS A 172 9.11 12.97 -13.83
N ALA A 173 8.26 13.98 -13.64
CA ALA A 173 7.05 14.19 -14.43
C ALA A 173 7.33 14.60 -15.89
N GLU A 174 8.54 15.04 -16.23
CA GLU A 174 8.88 15.50 -17.59
C GLU A 174 8.81 14.38 -18.65
N VAL A 175 8.93 13.13 -18.22
CA VAL A 175 8.84 11.96 -19.12
C VAL A 175 7.43 11.38 -19.20
N LEU A 176 6.48 11.96 -18.47
CA LEU A 176 5.07 11.55 -18.46
C LEU A 176 4.22 12.48 -19.34
N PRO A 177 3.03 12.03 -19.76
CA PRO A 177 2.06 12.91 -20.43
C PRO A 177 1.75 14.17 -19.61
N GLN A 178 1.57 15.30 -20.29
CA GLN A 178 1.17 16.56 -19.64
C GLN A 178 -0.27 16.52 -19.11
N ASP A 179 -1.12 15.74 -19.77
CA ASP A 179 -2.49 15.47 -19.33
C ASP A 179 -2.49 14.58 -18.08
N LYS A 180 -2.99 15.12 -16.98
CA LYS A 180 -3.02 14.46 -15.67
C LYS A 180 -4.21 13.51 -15.49
N ASP A 181 -5.22 13.62 -16.36
CA ASP A 181 -6.41 12.76 -16.32
C ASP A 181 -6.22 11.49 -17.16
N LYS A 182 -5.12 11.43 -17.93
CA LYS A 182 -4.80 10.28 -18.76
C LYS A 182 -4.44 9.06 -17.93
N LEU A 183 -5.07 7.93 -18.23
CA LEU A 183 -4.75 6.63 -17.62
C LEU A 183 -3.29 6.25 -17.93
N LEU A 184 -2.51 5.98 -16.89
CA LEU A 184 -1.15 5.46 -17.00
C LEU A 184 -1.13 4.02 -16.48
N VAL A 185 -0.61 3.11 -17.30
CA VAL A 185 -0.38 1.72 -16.91
C VAL A 185 1.10 1.44 -16.98
N PHE A 186 1.71 1.09 -15.84
CA PHE A 186 3.13 0.72 -15.77
C PHE A 186 3.27 -0.79 -15.65
N TYR A 187 4.17 -1.37 -16.43
CA TYR A 187 4.62 -2.74 -16.23
C TYR A 187 6.15 -2.80 -16.09
N CYS A 188 6.63 -3.86 -15.44
CA CYS A 188 8.05 -4.13 -15.30
C CYS A 188 8.34 -5.61 -15.58
N GLY A 189 9.56 -6.07 -15.30
CA GLY A 189 9.92 -7.49 -15.45
C GLY A 189 9.26 -8.42 -14.42
N GLY A 190 8.50 -7.84 -13.47
CA GLY A 190 7.90 -8.57 -12.37
C GLY A 190 8.92 -9.03 -11.33
N TYR A 191 8.45 -9.87 -10.43
CA TYR A 191 9.29 -10.62 -9.51
C TYR A 191 9.77 -11.89 -10.22
N THR A 192 11.06 -11.99 -10.52
CA THR A 192 11.70 -13.23 -11.01
C THR A 192 12.34 -13.99 -9.88
#